data_AF-A0A3S4H649-F1
#
_entry.id   AF-A0A3S4H649-F1
#
_cell.length_a   1.000
_cell.length_b   1.000
_cell.length_c   1.000
_cell.angle_alpha   90.00
_cell.angle_beta   90.00
_cell.angle_gamma   90.00
#
_symmetry.space_group_name_H-M   'P 1'
#
loop_
_entity.id
_entity.type
_entity.pdbx_description
1 polymer ?
#
loop_
_entity_poly.entity_id
_entity_poly.type
_entity_poly.pdbx_seq_one_letter_code
_entity_poly.pdbx_strand_id
1 'polypeptide(L)'
;MNVWIALAIVLLILSVLAFISSRNAQDTRPMFLWGFNAMGPVALVYCYFGAGDISHKALILILVGLYLLRMNIVLTRWYGNTAASKLKEVMPTQQVPWLAVMMVNIFGWLYCLPFYWAARRRALGSTAVAGDRFLSGRHLFSLWQ
;
A
#
# COMPACT_ATOMS: atom_id res chain seq x y z
N MET A 1 -2.65 -8.07 19.43
CA MET A 1 -2.48 -8.91 18.22
C MET A 1 -1.26 -8.41 17.46
N ASN A 2 -0.37 -9.29 17.00
CA ASN A 2 0.83 -8.90 16.26
C ASN A 2 0.44 -8.38 14.86
N VAL A 3 1.05 -7.28 14.39
CA VAL A 3 0.76 -6.67 13.08
C VAL A 3 0.84 -7.69 11.94
N TRP A 4 1.80 -8.63 12.03
CA TRP A 4 1.99 -9.69 11.05
C TRP A 4 0.85 -10.71 11.03
N ILE A 5 0.25 -11.01 12.19
CA ILE A 5 -0.90 -11.92 12.30
C ILE A 5 -2.14 -11.24 11.71
N ALA A 6 -2.37 -9.97 12.05
CA ALA A 6 -3.48 -9.20 11.49
C ALA A 6 -3.38 -9.13 9.96
N LEU A 7 -2.18 -8.90 9.45
CA LEU A 7 -1.90 -8.80 8.02
C LEU A 7 -2.10 -10.13 7.29
N ALA A 8 -1.62 -11.24 7.88
CA ALA A 8 -1.84 -12.57 7.33
C ALA A 8 -3.33 -12.92 7.23
N ILE A 9 -4.13 -12.57 8.26
CA ILE A 9 -5.58 -12.78 8.25
C ILE A 9 -6.25 -11.95 7.15
N VAL A 10 -5.92 -10.66 7.04
CA VAL A 10 -6.48 -9.78 6.00
C VAL A 10 -6.15 -10.30 4.60
N LEU A 11 -4.89 -10.67 4.35
CA LEU A 11 -4.49 -11.19 3.05
C LEU A 11 -5.11 -12.55 2.72
N LEU A 12 -5.32 -13.40 3.72
CA LEU A 12 -6.00 -14.68 3.54
C LEU A 12 -7.46 -14.46 3.14
N ILE A 13 -8.18 -13.56 3.83
CA ILE A 13 -9.57 -13.21 3.48
C ILE A 13 -9.64 -12.64 2.06
N LEU A 14 -8.78 -11.67 1.73
CA LEU A 14 -8.75 -11.07 0.40
C LEU A 14 -8.39 -12.09 -0.70
N SER A 15 -7.49 -13.02 -0.41
CA SER A 15 -7.10 -14.08 -1.34
C SER A 15 -8.28 -15.02 -1.64
N VAL A 16 -9.04 -15.40 -0.61
CA VAL A 16 -10.23 -16.25 -0.79
C VAL A 16 -11.31 -15.52 -1.60
N LEU A 17 -11.56 -14.25 -1.29
CA LEU A 17 -12.52 -13.43 -2.05
C LEU A 17 -12.09 -13.26 -3.52
N ALA A 18 -10.81 -13.00 -3.75
CA ALA A 18 -10.24 -12.88 -5.09
C ALA A 18 -10.36 -14.19 -5.88
N PHE A 19 -10.13 -15.32 -5.23
CA PHE A 19 -10.27 -16.65 -5.83
C PHE A 19 -11.73 -16.93 -6.25
N ILE A 20 -12.69 -16.73 -5.34
CA ILE A 20 -14.13 -16.97 -5.61
C ILE A 20 -14.62 -16.03 -6.71
N SER A 21 -14.28 -14.74 -6.62
CA SER A 21 -14.68 -13.73 -7.61
C SER A 21 -14.13 -14.03 -9.00
N SER A 22 -12.84 -14.40 -9.09
CA SER A 22 -12.20 -14.73 -10.38
C SER A 22 -12.72 -16.04 -10.97
N ARG A 23 -13.04 -17.03 -10.12
CA ARG A 23 -13.63 -18.30 -10.56
C ARG A 23 -15.02 -18.10 -11.18
N ASN A 24 -15.85 -17.25 -10.57
CA ASN A 24 -17.21 -16.99 -11.04
C ASN A 24 -17.24 -16.14 -12.31
N ALA A 25 -16.33 -15.17 -12.44
CA ALA A 25 -16.30 -14.26 -13.57
C ALA A 25 -15.71 -14.87 -14.84
N GLN A 26 -14.84 -15.89 -14.73
CA GLN A 26 -14.07 -16.46 -15.84
C GLN A 26 -13.36 -15.41 -16.72
N ASP A 27 -13.02 -14.26 -16.13
CA ASP A 27 -12.37 -13.13 -16.79
C ASP A 27 -11.14 -12.70 -15.99
N THR A 28 -10.22 -12.01 -16.64
CA THR A 28 -8.95 -11.56 -16.02
C THR A 28 -9.10 -10.27 -15.23
N ARG A 29 -10.20 -9.51 -15.43
CA ARG A 29 -10.43 -8.22 -14.78
C ARG A 29 -10.46 -8.29 -13.24
N PRO A 30 -11.20 -9.23 -12.60
CA PRO A 30 -11.31 -9.28 -11.15
C PRO A 30 -9.97 -9.54 -10.47
N MET A 31 -9.09 -10.33 -11.07
CA MET A 31 -7.74 -10.60 -10.56
C MET A 31 -6.96 -9.30 -10.29
N PHE A 32 -6.92 -8.39 -11.27
CA PHE A 32 -6.21 -7.12 -11.12
C PHE A 32 -6.92 -6.19 -10.13
N LEU A 33 -8.25 -6.17 -10.16
CA LEU A 33 -9.07 -5.35 -9.25
C LEU A 33 -8.81 -5.75 -7.79
N TRP A 34 -8.81 -7.04 -7.48
CA TRP A 34 -8.50 -7.54 -6.14
C TRP A 34 -7.03 -7.34 -5.77
N GLY A 35 -6.11 -7.57 -6.71
CA GLY A 35 -4.68 -7.36 -6.49
C GLY A 35 -4.34 -5.93 -6.06
N PHE A 36 -4.78 -4.93 -6.82
CA PHE A 36 -4.51 -3.53 -6.48
C PHE A 36 -5.26 -3.10 -5.23
N ASN A 37 -6.55 -3.40 -5.12
CA ASN A 37 -7.34 -2.96 -3.96
C ASN A 37 -6.93 -3.64 -2.65
N ALA A 38 -6.18 -4.75 -2.68
CA ALA A 38 -5.59 -5.33 -1.47
C ALA A 38 -4.63 -4.37 -0.74
N MET A 39 -4.02 -3.40 -1.45
CA MET A 39 -3.14 -2.41 -0.83
C MET A 39 -3.85 -1.51 0.18
N GLY A 40 -5.15 -1.25 0.00
CA GLY A 40 -5.94 -0.39 0.89
C GLY A 40 -6.08 -0.98 2.29
N PRO A 41 -6.67 -2.19 2.44
CA PRO A 41 -6.76 -2.89 3.72
C PRO A 41 -5.40 -3.10 4.39
N VAL A 42 -4.36 -3.41 3.61
CA VAL A 42 -3.00 -3.58 4.15
C VAL A 42 -2.43 -2.27 4.70
N ALA A 43 -2.58 -1.16 3.96
CA ALA A 43 -2.15 0.16 4.42
C ALA A 43 -2.90 0.58 5.69
N LEU A 44 -4.18 0.24 5.82
CA LEU A 44 -4.96 0.45 7.04
C LEU A 44 -4.40 -0.34 8.22
N VAL A 45 -4.07 -1.62 8.05
CA VAL A 45 -3.43 -2.44 9.10
C VAL A 45 -2.12 -1.81 9.56
N TYR A 46 -1.27 -1.37 8.61
CA TYR A 46 -0.02 -0.71 8.97
C TYR A 46 -0.21 0.63 9.68
N CYS A 47 -1.19 1.43 9.27
CA CYS A 47 -1.51 2.70 9.94
C CYS A 47 -2.13 2.47 11.33
N TYR A 48 -2.91 1.41 11.52
CA TYR A 48 -3.54 1.08 12.79
C TYR A 48 -2.50 0.65 13.83
N PHE A 49 -1.58 -0.25 13.47
CA PHE A 49 -0.54 -0.76 14.37
C PHE A 49 0.74 0.09 14.40
N GLY A 50 0.90 1.05 13.48
CA GLY A 50 2.09 1.90 13.38
C GLY A 50 2.18 2.92 14.53
N ALA A 51 3.40 3.22 14.98
CA ALA A 51 3.65 4.22 16.03
C ALA A 51 3.75 5.67 15.50
N GLY A 52 3.58 5.88 14.20
CA GLY A 52 3.64 7.21 13.57
C GLY A 52 2.51 8.16 14.02
N ASP A 53 2.73 9.45 13.79
CA ASP A 53 1.76 10.50 14.10
C ASP A 53 0.53 10.42 13.16
N ILE A 54 -0.62 10.92 13.62
CA ILE A 54 -1.90 10.88 12.89
C ILE A 54 -1.77 11.56 11.53
N SER A 55 -1.08 12.70 11.47
CA SER A 55 -0.87 13.43 10.20
C SER A 55 -0.07 12.62 9.18
N HIS A 56 0.92 11.83 9.62
CA HIS A 56 1.70 10.97 8.72
C HIS A 56 0.87 9.78 8.21
N LYS A 57 0.08 9.17 9.10
CA LYS A 57 -0.85 8.09 8.75
C LYS A 57 -1.91 8.57 7.75
N ALA A 58 -2.46 9.76 7.96
CA ALA A 58 -3.42 10.38 7.05
C ALA A 58 -2.81 10.59 5.65
N LEU A 59 -1.57 11.08 5.57
CA LEU A 59 -0.86 11.30 4.30
C LEU A 59 -0.65 9.98 3.54
N ILE A 60 -0.25 8.92 4.24
CA ILE A 60 -0.11 7.57 3.65
C ILE A 60 -1.46 7.11 3.07
N LEU A 61 -2.54 7.20 3.84
CA LEU A 61 -3.86 6.77 3.39
C LEU A 61 -4.37 7.59 2.20
N ILE A 62 -4.12 8.90 2.16
CA ILE A 62 -4.47 9.76 1.03
C ILE A 62 -3.69 9.36 -0.23
N LEU A 63 -2.37 9.15 -0.14
CA LEU A 63 -1.55 8.75 -1.28
C LEU A 63 -1.96 7.37 -1.81
N VAL A 64 -2.20 6.41 -0.92
CA VAL A 64 -2.71 5.08 -1.30
C VAL A 64 -4.09 5.22 -1.95
N GLY A 65 -4.97 6.04 -1.40
CA GLY A 65 -6.29 6.31 -1.97
C GLY A 65 -6.24 6.91 -3.38
N LEU A 66 -5.41 7.93 -3.60
CA LEU A 66 -5.20 8.54 -4.92
C LEU A 66 -4.60 7.53 -5.92
N TYR A 67 -3.65 6.72 -5.48
CA TYR A 67 -3.06 5.67 -6.30
C TYR A 67 -4.10 4.62 -6.72
N LEU A 68 -4.90 4.13 -5.76
CA LEU A 68 -5.97 3.16 -6.01
C LEU A 68 -7.06 3.74 -6.92
N LEU A 69 -7.47 4.99 -6.71
CA LEU A 69 -8.43 5.65 -7.58
C LEU A 69 -7.92 5.70 -9.02
N ARG A 70 -6.68 6.14 -9.22
CA ARG A 70 -6.04 6.18 -10.54
C ARG A 70 -6.00 4.79 -11.18
N MET A 71 -5.56 3.77 -10.43
CA MET A 71 -5.46 2.41 -10.98
C MET A 71 -6.82 1.80 -11.29
N ASN A 72 -7.84 2.02 -10.46
CA ASN A 72 -9.19 1.57 -10.75
C ASN A 72 -9.77 2.28 -12.00
N ILE A 73 -9.49 3.56 -12.21
CA ILE A 73 -9.89 4.27 -13.44
C ILE A 73 -9.22 3.66 -14.68
N VAL A 74 -7.92 3.37 -14.59
CA VAL A 74 -7.17 2.75 -15.70
C VAL A 74 -7.71 1.34 -15.99
N LEU A 75 -7.98 0.55 -14.96
CA LEU A 75 -8.49 -0.82 -15.11
C LEU A 75 -9.94 -0.89 -15.58
N THR A 76 -10.77 0.13 -15.33
CA THR A 76 -12.17 0.13 -15.76
C THR A 76 -12.37 0.80 -17.12
N ARG A 77 -11.70 1.92 -17.38
CA ARG A 77 -11.89 2.71 -18.62
C ARG A 77 -10.84 2.44 -19.69
N TRP A 78 -9.63 2.04 -19.32
CA TRP A 78 -8.51 1.86 -20.24
C TRP A 78 -7.99 0.42 -20.26
N TYR A 79 -8.82 -0.54 -19.82
CA TYR A 79 -8.42 -1.95 -19.71
C TYR A 79 -7.80 -2.49 -20.99
N GLY A 80 -8.37 -2.14 -22.15
CA GLY A 80 -7.88 -2.55 -23.47
C GLY A 80 -6.42 -2.18 -23.76
N ASN A 81 -5.92 -1.08 -23.20
CA ASN A 81 -4.54 -0.61 -23.36
C ASN A 81 -3.57 -1.16 -22.30
N THR A 82 -4.05 -1.96 -21.34
CA THR A 82 -3.20 -2.50 -20.28
C THR A 82 -2.70 -3.89 -20.64
N ALA A 83 -1.57 -4.30 -20.06
CA ALA A 83 -1.08 -5.68 -20.19
C ALA A 83 -2.11 -6.72 -19.69
N ALA A 84 -3.06 -6.31 -18.84
CA ALA A 84 -4.14 -7.14 -18.34
C ALA A 84 -5.12 -7.61 -19.43
N SER A 85 -5.39 -6.79 -20.46
CA SER A 85 -6.25 -7.21 -21.58
C SER A 85 -5.59 -8.30 -22.43
N LYS A 86 -4.29 -8.16 -22.69
CA LYS A 86 -3.49 -9.13 -23.46
C LYS A 86 -3.34 -10.46 -22.74
N LEU A 87 -3.39 -10.46 -21.40
CA LEU A 87 -3.28 -11.69 -20.62
C LEU A 87 -4.45 -12.66 -20.87
N LYS A 88 -5.62 -12.14 -21.24
CA LYS A 88 -6.81 -12.96 -21.56
C LYS A 88 -6.61 -13.83 -22.81
N GLU A 89 -5.77 -13.39 -23.74
CA GLU A 89 -5.55 -14.08 -25.02
C GLU A 89 -4.56 -15.25 -24.88
N VAL A 90 -3.73 -15.24 -23.84
CA VAL A 90 -2.61 -16.18 -23.67
C VAL A 90 -2.83 -17.14 -22.50
N MET A 91 -3.62 -16.76 -21.50
CA MET A 91 -3.76 -17.53 -20.26
C MET A 91 -4.99 -18.45 -20.27
N PRO A 92 -4.83 -19.74 -19.94
CA PRO A 92 -5.97 -20.63 -19.74
C PRO A 92 -6.80 -20.18 -18.52
N THR A 93 -8.12 -20.13 -18.69
CA THR A 93 -9.08 -19.62 -17.68
C THR A 93 -8.99 -20.31 -16.33
N GLN A 94 -8.54 -21.56 -16.28
CA GLN A 94 -8.33 -22.33 -15.05
C GLN A 94 -7.21 -21.78 -14.16
N GLN A 95 -6.23 -21.05 -14.72
CA GLN A 95 -5.10 -20.48 -13.96
C GLN A 95 -5.41 -19.09 -13.39
N VAL A 96 -6.44 -18.42 -13.88
CA VAL A 96 -6.81 -17.05 -13.47
C VAL A 96 -7.11 -16.93 -11.97
N PRO A 97 -7.84 -17.86 -11.31
CA PRO A 97 -8.12 -17.75 -9.87
C PRO A 97 -6.86 -17.88 -9.01
N TRP A 98 -5.92 -18.75 -9.39
CA TRP A 98 -4.64 -18.89 -8.69
C TRP A 98 -3.76 -17.65 -8.86
N LEU A 99 -3.77 -17.07 -10.06
CA LEU A 99 -3.05 -15.84 -10.31
C LEU A 99 -3.63 -14.65 -9.52
N ALA A 100 -4.95 -14.60 -9.31
CA ALA A 100 -5.57 -13.62 -8.41
C ALA A 100 -5.08 -13.72 -6.97
N VAL A 101 -4.94 -14.93 -6.44
CA VAL A 101 -4.35 -15.16 -5.11
C VAL A 101 -2.89 -14.69 -5.07
N MET A 102 -2.09 -15.01 -6.10
CA MET A 102 -0.71 -14.55 -6.19
C MET A 102 -0.61 -13.03 -6.23
N MET A 103 -1.43 -12.36 -7.03
CA MET A 103 -1.46 -10.90 -7.12
C MET A 103 -1.79 -10.25 -5.77
N VAL A 104 -2.82 -10.74 -5.06
CA VAL A 104 -3.16 -10.23 -3.72
C VAL A 104 -1.98 -10.35 -2.75
N ASN A 105 -1.26 -11.47 -2.78
CA ASN A 105 -0.11 -11.67 -1.90
C ASN A 105 1.09 -10.81 -2.32
N ILE A 106 1.43 -10.75 -3.60
CA ILE A 106 2.55 -9.94 -4.09
C ILE A 106 2.29 -8.46 -3.79
N PHE A 107 1.11 -7.95 -4.15
CA PHE A 107 0.78 -6.54 -3.89
C PHE A 107 0.61 -6.26 -2.40
N GLY A 108 0.01 -7.18 -1.65
CA GLY A 108 -0.19 -7.05 -0.21
C GLY A 108 1.09 -7.08 0.62
N TRP A 109 2.07 -7.92 0.25
CA TRP A 109 3.34 -8.04 0.97
C TRP A 109 4.41 -7.10 0.44
N LEU A 110 4.79 -7.25 -0.83
CA LEU A 110 5.95 -6.54 -1.40
C LEU A 110 5.67 -5.07 -1.63
N TYR A 111 4.55 -4.73 -2.28
CA TYR A 111 4.25 -3.35 -2.62
C TYR A 111 3.89 -2.49 -1.41
N CYS A 112 3.32 -3.09 -0.36
CA CYS A 112 2.97 -2.36 0.85
C CYS A 112 4.08 -2.30 1.90
N LEU A 113 5.20 -3.00 1.68
CA LEU A 113 6.35 -3.00 2.60
C LEU A 113 6.88 -1.58 2.87
N PRO A 114 7.03 -0.68 1.87
CA PRO A 114 7.41 0.70 2.12
C PRO A 114 6.45 1.46 3.04
N PHE A 115 5.15 1.14 3.02
CA PHE A 115 4.15 1.76 3.89
C PHE A 115 4.31 1.35 5.35
N TYR A 116 4.73 0.11 5.62
CA TYR A 116 5.10 -0.31 6.96
C TYR A 116 6.23 0.54 7.54
N TRP A 117 7.30 0.73 6.76
CA TRP A 117 8.44 1.57 7.18
C TRP A 117 8.05 3.04 7.33
N ALA A 118 7.16 3.55 6.47
CA ALA A 118 6.65 4.91 6.58
C ALA A 118 5.74 5.10 7.81
N ALA A 119 4.83 4.16 8.08
CA ALA A 119 3.91 4.22 9.22
C ALA A 119 4.61 3.98 10.58
N ARG A 120 5.76 3.31 10.57
CA ARG A 120 6.58 3.07 11.77
C ARG A 120 7.55 4.21 12.07
N ARG A 121 8.01 4.95 11.05
CA ARG A 121 8.88 6.11 11.25
C ARG A 121 8.08 7.23 11.91
N ARG A 122 8.41 7.53 13.16
CA ARG A 122 8.01 8.79 13.78
C ARG A 122 8.65 9.91 12.96
N ALA A 123 7.89 10.93 12.63
CA ALA A 123 8.39 12.10 11.92
C ALA A 123 9.57 12.68 12.71
N LEU A 124 10.80 12.37 12.32
CA LEU A 124 12.00 13.09 12.75
C LEU A 124 11.95 14.45 12.02
N GLY A 125 11.06 15.31 12.47
CA GLY A 125 10.73 16.54 11.76
C GLY A 125 10.09 17.63 12.61
N SER A 126 10.20 17.58 13.95
CA SER A 126 9.78 18.74 14.76
C SER A 126 10.50 18.96 16.10
N THR A 127 11.56 18.21 16.43
CA THR A 127 12.34 18.48 17.66
C THR A 127 13.85 18.46 17.52
N ALA A 128 14.42 17.91 16.43
CA ALA A 128 15.88 17.86 16.26
C ALA A 128 16.48 19.12 15.59
N VAL A 129 15.73 19.82 14.73
CA VAL A 129 16.25 20.99 13.99
C VAL A 129 16.13 22.30 14.78
N ALA A 130 15.31 22.33 15.84
CA ALA A 130 15.18 23.50 16.72
C ALA A 130 16.22 23.55 17.84
N GLY A 131 16.79 22.41 18.25
CA GLY A 131 17.81 22.34 19.30
C GLY A 131 19.21 22.74 18.82
N ASP A 132 19.59 22.35 17.60
CA ASP A 132 20.95 22.59 17.09
C ASP A 132 21.17 24.02 16.59
N ARG A 133 20.11 24.74 16.18
CA ARG A 133 20.24 26.17 15.84
C ARG A 133 20.27 27.08 17.07
N PHE A 134 19.76 26.63 18.23
CA PHE A 134 19.76 27.43 19.45
C PHE A 134 21.10 27.36 20.20
N LEU A 135 21.86 26.26 20.04
CA LEU A 135 23.20 26.10 20.59
C LEU A 135 24.29 26.70 19.70
N SER A 136 24.11 26.73 18.37
CA SER A 136 25.04 27.39 17.45
C SER A 136 24.96 28.94 17.49
N GLY A 137 23.80 29.50 17.85
CA GLY A 137 23.62 30.95 18.00
C GLY A 137 24.25 31.58 19.26
N ARG A 138 24.56 30.79 20.29
CA ARG A 138 25.23 31.30 21.52
C ARG A 138 26.74 31.42 21.40
N HIS A 139 27.37 30.70 20.48
CA HIS A 139 28.82 30.79 20.25
C HIS A 139 29.23 31.95 19.35
N LEU A 140 28.32 32.48 18.53
CA LEU A 140 28.60 33.64 17.66
C LEU A 140 28.51 34.99 18.39
N PHE A 141 27.89 35.05 19.57
CA PHE A 141 27.75 36.29 20.35
C PHE A 141 28.92 36.55 21.33
N SER A 142 29.83 35.60 21.55
CA SER A 142 31.01 35.81 22.41
C SER A 142 32.26 36.28 21.65
N LEU A 143 32.13 36.58 20.35
CA LEU A 143 33.21 37.10 19.50
C LEU A 143 33.02 38.61 19.16
N TRP A 144 32.04 39.26 19.79
CA TRP A 144 31.71 40.69 19.64
C TRP A 144 31.54 41.41 21.00
N GLN A 145 32.22 40.94 22.04
CA GLN A 145 32.58 41.70 23.25
C GLN A 145 34.10 41.69 23.38
#